data_AF-A0A1G0HWN0-F1
#
_entry.id   AF-A0A1G0HWN0-F1
#
_cell.length_a   1.000
_cell.length_b   1.000
_cell.length_c   1.000
_cell.angle_alpha   90.00
_cell.angle_beta   90.00
_cell.angle_gamma   90.00
#
_symmetry.space_group_name_H-M   'P 1'
#
loop_
_entity.id
_entity.type
_entity.pdbx_description
1 polymer ?
#
loop_
_entity_poly.entity_id
_entity_poly.type
_entity_poly.pdbx_seq_one_letter_code
_entity_poly.pdbx_strand_id
1 'polypeptide(L)'
;MNALTHDFWDGNGPVPAHQHPNGGGWVADTARVSGSAQVSGSAQVFGSAQVFGEARVFGEARVFGERSLITLGPVGSRNAFLTAVFPEPDSDAVIQIFTGCFSGSLEQFEAAVTKTHGESVYAREYLATAEYLKALTAARLEPAKVTS
;
A
#
# COMPACT_ATOMS: atom_id res chain seq x y z
N MET A 1 0.97 -8.19 -30.97
CA MET A 1 -0.17 -8.43 -30.05
C MET A 1 -0.11 -7.32 -29.02
N ASN A 2 -1.17 -6.52 -28.86
CA ASN A 2 -1.20 -5.51 -27.80
C ASN A 2 -1.32 -6.26 -26.46
N ALA A 3 -0.38 -6.01 -25.55
CA ALA A 3 -0.50 -6.50 -24.18
C ALA A 3 -1.75 -5.89 -23.55
N LEU A 4 -2.51 -6.71 -22.82
CA LEU A 4 -3.61 -6.21 -22.00
C LEU A 4 -3.02 -5.35 -20.88
N THR A 5 -3.66 -4.21 -20.60
CA THR A 5 -3.29 -3.35 -19.49
C THR A 5 -4.44 -3.23 -18.50
N HIS A 6 -4.11 -3.02 -17.23
CA HIS A 6 -5.08 -2.84 -16.14
C HIS A 6 -4.58 -1.79 -15.17
N ASP A 7 -5.49 -0.91 -14.74
CA ASP A 7 -5.24 0.05 -13.66
C ASP A 7 -5.60 -0.60 -12.32
N PHE A 8 -4.60 -0.78 -11.46
CA PHE A 8 -4.75 -1.38 -10.13
C PHE A 8 -5.12 -0.35 -9.05
N TRP A 9 -5.40 0.90 -9.46
CA TRP A 9 -5.76 2.03 -8.60
C TRP A 9 -4.75 2.22 -7.46
N ASP A 10 -3.47 2.05 -7.79
CA ASP A 10 -2.31 2.19 -6.90
C ASP A 10 -1.60 3.55 -7.08
N GLY A 11 -2.09 4.38 -8.00
CA GLY A 11 -1.52 5.68 -8.34
C GLY A 11 -0.46 5.64 -9.45
N ASN A 12 -0.08 4.45 -9.95
CA ASN A 12 0.91 4.31 -11.02
C ASN A 12 0.26 4.23 -12.43
N GLY A 13 -1.07 4.23 -12.51
CA GLY A 13 -1.83 4.12 -13.74
C GLY A 13 -1.86 2.71 -14.34
N PRO A 14 -2.38 2.54 -15.58
CA PRO A 14 -2.50 1.22 -16.20
C PRO A 14 -1.14 0.59 -16.52
N VAL A 15 -0.94 -0.65 -16.09
CA VAL A 15 0.29 -1.44 -16.36
C VAL A 15 -0.05 -2.73 -17.11
N PRO A 16 0.93 -3.36 -17.79
CA PRO A 16 0.74 -4.68 -18.39
C PRO A 16 0.24 -5.70 -17.37
N ALA A 17 -0.83 -6.41 -17.74
CA ALA A 17 -1.55 -7.30 -16.84
C ALA A 17 -2.31 -8.37 -17.60
N HIS A 18 -2.69 -9.42 -16.88
CA HIS A 18 -3.49 -10.52 -17.38
C HIS A 18 -4.50 -11.00 -16.33
N GLN A 19 -5.54 -11.70 -16.78
CA GLN A 19 -6.45 -12.40 -15.87
C GLN A 19 -5.85 -13.75 -15.48
N HIS A 20 -5.92 -14.09 -14.19
CA HIS A 20 -5.44 -15.37 -13.72
C HIS A 20 -6.32 -16.51 -14.28
N PRO A 21 -5.74 -17.61 -14.78
CA PRO A 21 -6.50 -18.71 -15.41
C PRO A 21 -7.52 -19.34 -14.46
N ASN A 22 -7.23 -19.35 -13.16
CA ASN A 22 -8.14 -19.84 -12.14
C ASN A 22 -8.87 -18.67 -11.47
N GLY A 23 -10.04 -18.30 -12.00
CA GLY A 23 -10.97 -17.36 -11.35
C GLY A 23 -11.09 -15.98 -12.00
N GLY A 24 -10.19 -15.61 -12.92
CA GLY A 24 -10.32 -14.40 -13.75
C GLY A 24 -9.98 -13.07 -13.05
N GLY A 25 -9.45 -13.09 -11.82
CA GLY A 25 -8.95 -11.88 -11.17
C GLY A 25 -7.69 -11.32 -11.85
N TRP A 26 -7.38 -10.05 -11.59
CA TRP A 26 -6.34 -9.33 -12.31
C TRP A 26 -4.96 -9.50 -11.66
N VAL A 27 -3.95 -9.78 -12.50
CA VAL A 27 -2.56 -9.96 -12.09
C VAL A 27 -1.66 -9.08 -12.97
N ALA A 28 -0.89 -8.19 -12.35
CA ALA A 28 0.12 -7.41 -13.04
C ALA A 28 1.26 -8.32 -13.50
N ASP A 29 1.87 -8.04 -14.65
CA ASP A 29 2.99 -8.85 -15.16
C ASP A 29 4.25 -8.77 -14.26
N THR A 30 4.30 -7.77 -13.37
CA THR A 30 5.33 -7.62 -12.34
C THR A 30 5.12 -8.55 -11.14
N ALA A 31 3.91 -9.07 -10.93
CA ALA A 31 3.58 -9.98 -9.85
C ALA A 31 3.79 -11.44 -10.25
N ARG A 32 4.08 -12.30 -9.26
CA ARG A 32 4.25 -13.74 -9.46
C ARG A 32 3.13 -14.50 -8.78
N VAL A 33 2.26 -15.11 -9.57
CA VAL A 33 1.15 -15.94 -9.09
C VAL A 33 1.30 -17.35 -9.66
N SER A 34 1.26 -18.36 -8.79
CA SER A 34 1.28 -19.76 -9.21
C SER A 34 0.02 -20.12 -10.01
N GLY A 35 0.17 -20.92 -11.07
CA GLY A 35 -0.97 -21.46 -11.82
C GLY A 35 -1.89 -22.39 -11.00
N SER A 36 -1.48 -22.83 -9.81
CA SER A 36 -2.32 -23.55 -8.84
C SER A 36 -3.14 -22.63 -7.93
N ALA A 37 -2.79 -21.34 -7.84
CA ALA A 37 -3.54 -20.40 -7.02
C ALA A 37 -4.91 -20.12 -7.64
N GLN A 38 -5.86 -19.67 -6.84
CA GLN A 38 -7.14 -19.15 -7.29
C GLN A 38 -7.18 -17.65 -7.03
N VAL A 39 -7.35 -16.85 -8.08
CA VAL A 39 -7.54 -15.40 -7.99
C VAL A 39 -8.85 -15.08 -8.70
N SER A 40 -9.89 -14.75 -7.93
CA SER A 40 -11.25 -14.66 -8.45
C SER A 40 -12.00 -13.40 -8.01
N GLY A 41 -13.06 -13.05 -8.75
CA GLY A 41 -13.85 -11.85 -8.50
C GLY A 41 -13.11 -10.57 -8.90
N SER A 42 -13.22 -9.53 -8.07
CA SER A 42 -12.53 -8.24 -8.25
C SER A 42 -11.12 -8.22 -7.64
N ALA A 43 -10.57 -9.41 -7.34
CA ALA A 43 -9.26 -9.54 -6.74
C ALA A 43 -8.17 -9.03 -7.67
N GLN A 44 -7.19 -8.36 -7.07
CA GLN A 44 -6.11 -7.66 -7.74
C GLN A 44 -4.77 -8.06 -7.11
N VAL A 45 -3.85 -8.58 -7.92
CA VAL A 45 -2.48 -8.92 -7.51
C VAL A 45 -1.50 -8.09 -8.31
N PHE A 46 -0.72 -7.22 -7.67
CA PHE A 46 0.13 -6.26 -8.36
C PHE A 46 1.42 -5.93 -7.59
N GLY A 47 2.24 -5.02 -8.13
CA GLY A 47 3.55 -4.72 -7.58
C GLY A 47 4.47 -5.93 -7.58
N SER A 48 5.29 -6.09 -6.53
CA SER A 48 6.23 -7.23 -6.39
C SER A 48 5.63 -8.45 -5.69
N ALA A 49 4.30 -8.58 -5.71
CA ALA A 49 3.58 -9.64 -4.98
C ALA A 49 3.99 -11.04 -5.42
N GLN A 50 4.00 -11.95 -4.44
CA GLN A 50 4.29 -13.36 -4.63
C GLN A 50 3.20 -14.20 -3.98
N VAL A 51 2.39 -14.88 -4.81
CA VAL A 51 1.28 -15.74 -4.38
C VAL A 51 1.57 -17.14 -4.91
N PHE A 52 1.88 -18.07 -4.01
CA PHE A 52 2.30 -19.43 -4.38
C PHE A 52 1.40 -20.51 -3.79
N GLY A 53 1.44 -21.70 -4.42
CA GLY A 53 0.71 -22.87 -3.98
C GLY A 53 -0.79 -22.78 -4.24
N GLU A 54 -1.60 -23.41 -3.39
CA GLU A 54 -3.07 -23.47 -3.48
C GLU A 54 -3.75 -22.25 -2.83
N ALA A 55 -3.09 -21.09 -2.87
CA ALA A 55 -3.59 -19.85 -2.27
C ALA A 55 -4.92 -19.42 -2.92
N ARG A 56 -5.86 -18.93 -2.12
CA ARG A 56 -7.17 -18.44 -2.58
C ARG A 56 -7.32 -16.96 -2.26
N VAL A 57 -7.37 -16.15 -3.31
CA VAL A 57 -7.58 -14.70 -3.25
C VAL A 57 -8.91 -14.41 -3.96
N PHE A 58 -9.88 -13.85 -3.25
CA PHE A 58 -11.23 -13.66 -3.75
C PHE A 58 -11.87 -12.37 -3.21
N GLY A 59 -12.97 -11.95 -3.84
CA GLY A 59 -13.69 -10.72 -3.46
C GLY A 59 -12.99 -9.47 -3.97
N GLU A 60 -12.88 -8.42 -3.14
CA GLU A 60 -12.19 -7.15 -3.45
C GLU A 60 -10.75 -7.13 -2.91
N ALA A 61 -10.14 -8.31 -2.72
CA ALA A 61 -8.81 -8.41 -2.15
C ALA A 61 -7.74 -7.79 -3.04
N ARG A 62 -6.87 -6.96 -2.43
CA ARG A 62 -5.68 -6.38 -3.06
C ARG A 62 -4.44 -7.00 -2.44
N VAL A 63 -3.66 -7.72 -3.25
CA VAL A 63 -2.39 -8.35 -2.84
C VAL A 63 -1.27 -7.66 -3.59
N PHE A 64 -0.35 -7.05 -2.86
CA PHE A 64 0.75 -6.32 -3.44
C PHE A 64 2.02 -6.56 -2.62
N GLY A 65 3.15 -6.64 -3.30
CA GLY A 65 4.45 -6.80 -2.64
C GLY A 65 5.05 -5.45 -2.36
N GLU A 66 5.29 -5.15 -1.09
CA GLU A 66 5.96 -3.92 -0.67
C GLU A 66 7.21 -4.22 0.12
N ARG A 67 8.27 -3.47 -0.18
CA ARG A 67 9.55 -3.58 0.51
C ARG A 67 9.65 -2.74 1.78
N SER A 68 8.75 -1.79 1.95
CA SER A 68 8.86 -0.78 3.00
C SER A 68 7.50 -0.58 3.64
N LEU A 69 7.24 -1.36 4.70
CA LEU A 69 6.10 -1.14 5.59
C LEU A 69 6.58 -0.84 6.99
N ILE A 70 5.85 -0.02 7.72
CA ILE A 70 6.01 0.16 9.17
C ILE A 70 4.65 0.14 9.83
N THR A 71 4.54 -0.59 10.94
CA THR A 71 3.32 -0.61 11.75
C THR A 71 3.64 -0.01 13.11
N LEU A 72 2.88 1.02 13.49
CA LEU A 72 3.06 1.82 14.70
C LEU A 72 1.78 1.75 15.52
N GLY A 73 1.89 1.50 16.82
CA GLY A 73 0.74 1.42 17.70
C GLY A 73 1.08 0.94 19.09
N PRO A 74 0.11 1.02 20.01
CA PRO A 74 -1.22 1.62 19.83
C PRO A 74 -1.14 3.16 19.74
N VAL A 75 -1.92 3.77 18.83
CA VAL A 75 -2.02 5.24 18.72
C VAL A 75 -3.49 5.68 18.66
N GLY A 76 -3.78 6.86 19.22
CA GLY A 76 -5.04 7.56 19.06
C GLY A 76 -6.23 6.94 19.80
N SER A 77 -7.42 7.50 19.55
CA SER A 77 -8.65 7.24 20.33
C SER A 77 -9.15 5.80 20.34
N ARG A 78 -8.61 4.93 19.47
CA ARG A 78 -8.98 3.52 19.34
C ARG A 78 -7.89 2.57 19.81
N ASN A 79 -6.76 3.08 20.31
CA ASN A 79 -5.54 2.29 20.52
C ASN A 79 -5.21 1.43 19.29
N ALA A 80 -5.35 2.02 18.11
CA ALA A 80 -5.22 1.29 16.85
C ALA A 80 -3.76 1.15 16.45
N PHE A 81 -3.48 0.13 15.64
CA PHE A 81 -2.25 0.06 14.88
C PHE A 81 -2.44 0.80 13.56
N LEU A 82 -1.50 1.67 13.24
CA LEU A 82 -1.36 2.38 11.98
C LEU A 82 -0.28 1.70 11.17
N THR A 83 -0.61 1.24 9.97
CA THR A 83 0.35 0.72 9.01
C THR A 83 0.60 1.78 7.95
N ALA A 84 1.87 2.12 7.75
CA ALA A 84 2.31 2.99 6.68
C ALA A 84 3.13 2.19 5.68
N VAL A 85 2.86 2.49 4.42
CA VAL A 85 3.36 1.86 3.23
C VAL A 85 4.15 2.93 2.49
N PHE A 86 5.44 2.68 2.26
CA PHE A 86 6.30 3.64 1.58
C PHE A 86 6.36 3.29 0.09
N PRO A 87 6.38 4.30 -0.80
CA PRO A 87 6.57 4.10 -2.22
C PRO A 87 7.93 3.45 -2.50
N GLU A 88 8.04 2.75 -3.63
CA GLU A 88 9.33 2.31 -4.14
C GLU A 88 10.22 3.53 -4.45
N PRO A 89 11.56 3.41 -4.33
CA PRO A 89 12.47 4.46 -4.76
C PRO A 89 12.19 4.85 -6.22
N ASP A 90 12.23 6.14 -6.51
CA ASP A 90 12.00 6.72 -7.86
C ASP A 90 10.55 6.64 -8.40
N SER A 91 9.57 6.33 -7.56
CA SER A 91 8.13 6.45 -7.90
C SER A 91 7.57 7.81 -7.50
N ASP A 92 6.62 8.33 -8.29
CA ASP A 92 5.79 9.50 -7.94
C ASP A 92 4.70 9.15 -6.89
N ALA A 93 4.60 7.89 -6.48
CA ALA A 93 3.64 7.44 -5.46
C ALA A 93 3.96 8.04 -4.10
N VAL A 94 2.92 8.28 -3.30
CA VAL A 94 3.03 8.85 -1.94
C VAL A 94 2.77 7.78 -0.89
N ILE A 95 3.28 8.03 0.33
CA ILE A 95 3.05 7.16 1.51
C ILE A 95 1.56 6.89 1.67
N GLN A 96 1.18 5.62 1.72
CA GLN A 96 -0.18 5.17 2.01
C GLN A 96 -0.30 4.81 3.49
N ILE A 97 -1.40 5.21 4.11
CA ILE A 97 -1.70 5.00 5.53
C ILE A 97 -2.97 4.16 5.65
N PHE A 98 -2.88 3.11 6.47
CA PHE A 98 -3.97 2.22 6.81
C PHE A 98 -4.14 2.20 8.33
N THR A 99 -5.29 2.63 8.83
CA THR A 99 -5.60 2.56 10.27
C THR A 99 -7.09 2.37 10.53
N GLY A 100 -7.46 1.15 10.92
CA GLY A 100 -8.88 0.74 10.97
C GLY A 100 -9.57 0.96 9.63
N CYS A 101 -10.65 1.74 9.60
CA CYS A 101 -11.40 2.00 8.35
C CYS A 101 -10.78 3.10 7.46
N PHE A 102 -9.70 3.75 7.90
CA PHE A 102 -9.00 4.74 7.09
C PHE A 102 -8.02 4.05 6.12
N SER A 103 -8.06 4.47 4.86
CA SER A 103 -7.10 4.15 3.81
C SER A 103 -6.92 5.40 2.94
N GLY A 104 -5.68 5.85 2.74
CA GLY A 104 -5.37 7.02 1.90
C GLY A 104 -3.95 7.51 2.06
N SER A 105 -3.61 8.62 1.41
CA SER A 105 -2.28 9.22 1.53
C SER A 105 -2.02 9.78 2.94
N LEU A 106 -0.74 9.99 3.26
CA LEU A 106 -0.34 10.65 4.51
C LEU A 106 -1.00 12.04 4.68
N GLU A 107 -1.09 12.83 3.61
CA GLU A 107 -1.76 14.14 3.65
C GLU A 107 -3.27 14.01 3.93
N GLN A 108 -3.93 13.06 3.25
CA GLN A 108 -5.35 12.77 3.50
C GLN A 108 -5.60 12.30 4.93
N PHE A 109 -4.65 11.55 5.50
CA PHE A 109 -4.70 11.10 6.88
C PHE A 109 -4.63 12.28 7.86
N GLU A 110 -3.68 13.20 7.68
CA GLU A 110 -3.54 14.39 8.54
C GLU A 110 -4.78 15.28 8.47
N ALA A 111 -5.35 15.47 7.27
CA ALA A 111 -6.58 16.21 7.08
C ALA A 111 -7.77 15.52 7.79
N ALA A 112 -7.88 14.19 7.70
CA ALA A 112 -8.92 13.43 8.37
C ALA A 112 -8.78 13.51 9.91
N VAL A 113 -7.56 13.38 10.43
CA VAL A 113 -7.26 13.51 11.86
C VAL A 113 -7.66 14.90 12.37
N THR A 114 -7.25 15.95 11.67
CA THR A 114 -7.57 17.33 12.05
C THR A 114 -9.08 17.56 12.07
N LYS A 115 -9.79 17.08 11.03
CA LYS A 115 -11.25 17.18 10.93
C LYS A 115 -11.99 16.44 12.05
N THR A 116 -11.55 15.24 12.40
CA THR A 116 -12.25 14.38 13.37
C THR A 116 -11.88 14.68 14.81
N HIS A 117 -10.62 15.03 15.07
CA HIS A 117 -10.06 15.08 16.42
C HIS A 117 -9.62 16.49 16.87
N GLY A 118 -9.61 17.49 15.99
CA GLY A 118 -9.27 18.88 16.34
C GLY A 118 -7.93 18.98 17.07
N GLU A 119 -7.94 19.63 18.24
CA GLU A 119 -6.74 19.82 19.10
C GLU A 119 -6.60 18.78 20.22
N SER A 120 -7.35 17.69 20.15
CA SER A 120 -7.33 16.66 21.22
C SER A 120 -5.97 15.95 21.35
N VAL A 121 -5.76 15.28 22.47
CA VAL A 121 -4.59 14.42 22.68
C VAL A 121 -4.45 13.36 21.58
N TYR A 122 -5.56 12.83 21.08
CA TYR A 122 -5.56 11.85 20.00
C TYR A 122 -5.10 12.44 18.66
N ALA A 123 -5.50 13.69 18.36
CA ALA A 123 -4.97 14.39 17.19
C ALA A 123 -3.46 14.53 17.29
N ARG A 124 -2.95 14.92 18.47
CA ARG A 124 -1.50 15.04 18.72
C ARG A 124 -0.77 13.71 18.56
N GLU A 125 -1.33 12.60 19.05
CA GLU A 125 -0.73 11.26 18.88
C GLU A 125 -0.66 10.83 17.41
N TYR A 126 -1.77 10.97 16.67
CA TYR A 126 -1.82 10.63 15.25
C TYR A 126 -0.88 11.52 14.43
N LEU A 127 -0.85 12.83 14.69
CA LEU A 127 0.03 13.77 13.98
C LEU A 127 1.50 13.56 14.34
N ALA A 128 1.83 13.24 15.59
CA ALA A 128 3.21 12.87 15.95
C ALA A 128 3.67 11.59 15.23
N THR A 129 2.76 10.63 15.05
CA THR A 129 3.02 9.43 14.24
C THR A 129 3.25 9.80 12.77
N ALA A 130 2.44 10.70 12.21
CA ALA A 130 2.60 11.21 10.86
C ALA A 130 3.96 11.93 10.66
N GLU A 131 4.37 12.77 11.60
CA GLU A 131 5.67 13.45 11.57
C GLU A 131 6.85 12.48 11.62
N TYR A 132 6.77 11.42 12.45
CA TYR A 132 7.77 10.37 12.45
C TYR A 132 7.88 9.68 11.08
N LEU A 133 6.75 9.40 10.42
CA LEU A 133 6.73 8.81 9.08
C LEU A 133 7.34 9.73 8.03
N LYS A 134 7.06 11.05 8.08
CA LYS A 134 7.73 12.04 7.22
C LYS A 134 9.24 12.02 7.40
N ALA A 135 9.71 12.06 8.65
CA ALA A 135 11.13 12.05 8.97
C ALA A 135 11.82 10.76 8.51
N LEU A 136 11.18 9.61 8.73
CA LEU A 136 11.68 8.31 8.26
C LEU A 136 11.72 8.23 6.73
N THR A 137 10.73 8.81 6.05
CA THR A 137 10.69 8.85 4.58
C THR A 137 11.82 9.68 4.02
N ALA A 138 12.01 10.89 4.55
CA ALA A 138 13.11 11.77 4.16
C ALA A 138 14.47 11.05 4.35
N ALA A 139 14.67 10.39 5.49
CA ALA A 139 15.91 9.65 5.76
C ALA A 139 16.16 8.44 4.82
N ARG A 140 15.10 7.82 4.27
CA ARG A 140 15.19 6.66 3.38
C ARG A 140 15.31 7.02 1.90
N LEU A 141 14.75 8.17 1.50
CA LEU A 141 14.76 8.64 0.11
C LEU A 141 15.91 9.60 -0.18
N GLU A 142 16.68 10.04 0.82
CA GLU A 142 17.95 10.72 0.55
C GLU A 142 18.89 9.77 -0.20
N PRO A 143 19.47 10.17 -1.36
CA PRO A 143 20.41 9.35 -2.07
C PRO A 143 21.58 9.07 -1.12
N ALA A 144 21.87 7.78 -0.92
CA ALA A 144 23.01 7.36 -0.10
C ALA A 144 24.23 8.17 -0.54
N LYS A 145 24.75 9.03 0.34
CA LYS A 145 26.02 9.71 0.08
C LYS A 145 27.04 8.61 -0.16
N VAL A 146 27.45 8.46 -1.42
CA VAL A 146 28.57 7.60 -1.78
C VAL A 146 29.76 8.16 -1.01
N THR A 147 30.12 7.52 0.09
CA THR A 147 31.36 7.82 0.81
C THR A 147 32.48 7.40 -0.14
N SER A 148 33.14 8.39 -0.72
CA SER A 148 34.35 8.28 -1.52
C SER A 148 35.50 7.64 -0.76
#